data_AF-A0A182EU95-F1
#
_entry.id   AF-A0A182EU95-F1
#
_cell.length_a   1.000
_cell.length_b   1.000
_cell.length_c   1.000
_cell.angle_alpha   90.00
_cell.angle_beta   90.00
_cell.angle_gamma   90.00
#
_symmetry.space_group_name_H-M   'P 1'
#
loop_
_entity.id
_entity.type
_entity.pdbx_description
1 polymer ?
#
loop_
_entity_poly.entity_id
_entity_poly.type
_entity_poly.pdbx_seq_one_letter_code
_entity_poly.pdbx_strand_id
1 'polypeptide(L)'
;RSHPMISEKARKFIEESVKLMKPKAVHICDGSKEEADQLIEQMINKGMLKKLKAYENNFLCRTDPRDVARVESKTWMITPEKFDTLCHTAKGVKSIMGNWMSPVQFENEKNARFPGCMNGRTMYVIPFSMGPVGGPISKIGIQVTDSSYVVLCMRIMTRVTPKVWETLGDDNFVKCIHSVGVPEPVKEKLVNNWACNPEKTIIAHLPAQREIWSFGSGYGGNSLLGKKCFSLRIASNIARQEGWMAEHMLIMGVTPPNGKERFLAAAFPSACGKTNLAMLTPTLPGWKVRCIGLI
;
A
#
# COMPACT_ATOMS: atom_id res chain seq x y z
N ARG A 1 4.52 -25.59 -8.15
CA ARG A 1 3.25 -26.33 -8.40
C ARG A 1 2.16 -25.29 -8.60
N SER A 2 1.32 -25.43 -9.63
CA SER A 2 0.20 -24.53 -9.90
C SER A 2 -0.72 -24.49 -8.68
N HIS A 3 -0.85 -23.32 -8.05
CA HIS A 3 -1.92 -23.10 -7.08
C HIS A 3 -3.21 -23.00 -7.91
N PRO A 4 -4.18 -23.93 -7.75
CA PRO A 4 -5.31 -24.08 -8.67
C PRO A 4 -6.21 -22.83 -8.76
N MET A 5 -6.07 -21.90 -7.81
CA MET A 5 -6.86 -20.67 -7.70
C MET A 5 -6.22 -19.42 -8.32
N ILE A 6 -4.98 -19.48 -8.83
CA ILE A 6 -4.30 -18.29 -9.38
C ILE A 6 -4.58 -18.20 -10.89
N SER A 7 -5.23 -17.11 -11.32
CA SER A 7 -5.50 -16.84 -12.73
C SER A 7 -4.22 -16.71 -13.56
N GLU A 8 -4.31 -16.91 -14.87
CA GLU A 8 -3.15 -16.84 -15.77
C GLU A 8 -2.49 -15.44 -15.73
N LYS A 9 -3.28 -14.38 -15.74
CA LYS A 9 -2.78 -13.00 -15.68
C LYS A 9 -2.06 -12.69 -14.36
N ALA A 10 -2.59 -13.19 -13.23
CA ALA A 10 -1.92 -13.06 -11.94
C ALA A 10 -0.61 -13.84 -11.91
N ARG A 11 -0.60 -15.08 -12.45
CA ARG A 11 0.61 -15.89 -12.58
C ARG A 11 1.66 -15.20 -13.43
N LYS A 12 1.28 -14.67 -14.59
CA LYS A 12 2.17 -13.92 -15.50
C LYS A 12 2.78 -12.71 -14.81
N PHE A 13 1.97 -11.92 -14.09
CA PHE A 13 2.47 -10.79 -13.31
C PHE A 13 3.51 -11.22 -12.26
N ILE A 14 3.27 -12.31 -11.54
CA ILE A 14 4.21 -12.86 -10.55
C ILE A 14 5.49 -13.33 -11.24
N GLU A 15 5.39 -14.07 -12.34
CA GLU A 15 6.54 -14.58 -13.09
C GLU A 15 7.39 -13.45 -13.70
N GLU A 16 6.76 -12.42 -14.26
CA GLU A 16 7.46 -11.21 -14.75
C GLU A 16 8.17 -10.49 -13.61
N SER A 17 7.52 -10.37 -12.45
CA SER A 17 8.12 -9.80 -11.23
C SER A 17 9.34 -10.60 -10.78
N VAL A 18 9.25 -11.93 -10.77
CA VAL A 18 10.35 -12.83 -10.40
C VAL A 18 11.51 -12.70 -11.38
N LYS A 19 11.24 -12.70 -12.69
CA LYS A 19 12.27 -12.54 -13.73
C LYS A 19 13.02 -11.21 -13.58
N LEU A 20 12.29 -10.13 -13.31
CA LEU A 20 12.87 -8.79 -13.14
C LEU A 20 13.68 -8.67 -11.84
N MET A 21 13.08 -9.03 -10.70
CA MET A 21 13.63 -8.70 -9.38
C MET A 21 14.52 -9.80 -8.78
N LYS A 22 14.51 -11.01 -9.37
CA LYS A 22 15.37 -12.17 -9.03
C LYS A 22 15.36 -12.55 -7.53
N PRO A 23 14.20 -12.77 -6.90
CA PRO A 23 14.15 -13.24 -5.53
C PRO A 23 14.73 -14.65 -5.38
N LYS A 24 15.23 -14.98 -4.18
CA LYS A 24 15.70 -16.33 -3.82
C LYS A 24 14.55 -17.33 -3.73
N ALA A 25 13.38 -16.87 -3.26
CA ALA A 25 12.19 -17.68 -3.08
C ALA A 25 10.94 -16.82 -3.30
N VAL A 26 9.82 -17.47 -3.60
CA VAL A 26 8.50 -16.84 -3.71
C VAL A 26 7.59 -17.45 -2.65
N HIS A 27 6.96 -16.58 -1.86
CA HIS A 27 5.97 -16.96 -0.83
C HIS A 27 4.62 -16.35 -1.17
N ILE A 28 3.59 -17.17 -1.37
CA ILE A 28 2.25 -16.69 -1.67
C ILE A 28 1.49 -16.59 -0.35
N CYS A 29 1.08 -15.37 0.01
CA CYS A 29 0.50 -15.12 1.32
C CYS A 29 -0.94 -15.63 1.38
N ASP A 30 -1.27 -16.34 2.47
CA ASP A 30 -2.63 -16.83 2.73
C ASP A 30 -3.40 -15.94 3.73
N GLY A 31 -2.71 -15.07 4.47
CA GLY A 31 -3.32 -14.18 5.47
C GLY A 31 -3.70 -14.87 6.78
N SER A 32 -3.34 -16.14 6.96
CA SER A 32 -3.61 -16.93 8.15
C SER A 32 -2.95 -16.35 9.40
N LYS A 33 -3.36 -16.84 10.57
CA LYS A 33 -2.71 -16.46 11.82
C LYS A 33 -1.33 -17.13 11.92
N GLU A 34 -1.24 -18.37 11.47
CA GLU A 34 -0.03 -19.19 11.47
C GLU A 34 1.07 -18.54 10.64
N GLU A 35 0.75 -18.05 9.44
CA GLU A 35 1.66 -17.26 8.61
C GLU A 35 2.14 -16.00 9.34
N ALA A 36 1.22 -15.25 9.94
CA ALA A 36 1.57 -14.04 10.66
C ALA A 36 2.48 -14.31 11.86
N ASP A 37 2.19 -15.35 12.66
CA ASP A 37 2.96 -15.74 13.83
C ASP A 37 4.39 -16.17 13.43
N GLN A 38 4.53 -16.93 12.34
CA GLN A 38 5.85 -17.31 11.78
C GLN A 38 6.66 -16.08 11.33
N LEU A 39 6.03 -15.14 10.61
CA LEU A 39 6.71 -13.93 10.16
C LEU A 39 7.12 -13.03 11.34
N ILE A 40 6.26 -12.90 12.35
CA ILE A 40 6.56 -12.16 13.57
C ILE A 40 7.77 -12.77 14.29
N GLU A 41 7.78 -14.08 14.49
CA GLU A 41 8.89 -14.77 15.13
C GLU A 41 10.20 -14.56 14.36
N GLN A 42 10.18 -14.74 13.04
CA GLN A 42 11.35 -14.50 12.19
C GLN A 42 11.86 -13.06 12.32
N MET A 43 10.96 -12.07 12.35
CA MET A 43 11.33 -10.66 12.47
C MET A 43 11.85 -10.30 13.87
N ILE A 44 11.38 -10.96 14.92
CA ILE A 44 11.93 -10.84 16.29
C ILE A 44 13.34 -11.43 16.32
N ASN A 45 13.53 -12.63 15.77
CA ASN A 45 14.83 -13.31 15.73
C ASN A 45 15.87 -12.51 14.93
N LYS A 46 15.44 -11.77 13.90
CA LYS A 46 16.27 -10.83 13.13
C LYS A 46 16.44 -9.45 13.79
N GLY A 47 15.83 -9.22 14.95
CA GLY A 47 15.92 -7.96 15.69
C GLY A 47 15.20 -6.77 15.05
N MET A 48 14.30 -7.01 14.08
CA MET A 48 13.49 -5.97 13.44
C MET A 48 12.26 -5.61 14.27
N LEU A 49 11.65 -6.61 14.93
CA LEU A 49 10.52 -6.42 15.85
C LEU A 49 10.93 -6.67 17.30
N LYS A 50 10.33 -5.90 18.20
CA LYS A 50 10.41 -6.11 19.65
C LYS A 50 9.01 -6.28 20.23
N LYS A 51 8.73 -7.42 20.87
CA LYS A 51 7.46 -7.63 21.58
C LYS A 51 7.31 -6.65 22.74
N LEU A 52 6.15 -6.02 22.85
CA LEU A 52 5.81 -5.11 23.95
C LEU A 52 5.16 -5.91 25.08
N LYS A 53 5.85 -6.02 26.22
CA LYS A 53 5.42 -6.87 27.35
C LYS A 53 4.17 -6.36 28.07
N ALA A 54 3.84 -5.08 27.94
CA ALA A 54 2.70 -4.46 28.60
C ALA A 54 1.35 -4.72 27.90
N TYR A 55 1.37 -5.30 26.70
CA TYR A 55 0.19 -5.50 25.87
C TYR A 55 0.18 -6.88 25.21
N GLU A 56 -0.99 -7.34 24.79
CA GLU A 56 -1.16 -8.61 24.13
C GLU A 56 -0.98 -8.49 22.62
N ASN A 57 -0.03 -9.25 22.06
CA ASN A 57 0.23 -9.29 20.63
C ASN A 57 0.60 -7.93 19.99
N ASN A 58 1.28 -7.06 20.74
CA ASN A 58 1.83 -5.79 20.23
C ASN A 58 3.34 -5.85 20.05
N PHE A 59 3.82 -5.18 19.00
CA PHE A 59 5.22 -5.16 18.61
C PHE A 59 5.66 -3.74 18.27
N LEU A 60 6.93 -3.44 18.54
CA LEU A 60 7.61 -2.23 18.16
C LEU A 60 8.57 -2.52 17.01
N CYS A 61 8.43 -1.75 15.92
CA CYS A 61 9.41 -1.65 14.85
C CYS A 61 10.06 -0.26 14.91
N ARG A 62 11.38 -0.18 14.79
CA ARG A 62 12.10 1.10 14.66
C ARG A 62 12.69 1.15 13.26
N THR A 63 12.41 2.22 12.52
CA THR A 63 12.88 2.35 11.14
C THR A 63 14.23 3.07 11.09
N ASP A 64 14.88 3.07 9.93
CA ASP A 64 15.96 4.01 9.64
C ASP A 64 15.38 5.44 9.70
N PRO A 65 16.03 6.42 10.37
CA PRO A 65 15.54 7.79 10.47
C PRO A 65 15.36 8.49 9.10
N ARG A 66 16.00 7.97 8.04
CA ARG A 66 15.84 8.45 6.66
C ARG A 66 14.57 7.92 5.98
N ASP A 67 13.87 6.95 6.60
CA ASP A 67 12.66 6.31 6.09
C ASP A 67 11.53 6.33 7.14
N VAL A 68 11.00 7.52 7.41
CA VAL A 68 10.04 7.80 8.50
C VAL A 68 8.74 8.47 8.05
N ALA A 69 8.62 8.82 6.77
CA ALA A 69 7.49 9.57 6.26
C ALA A 69 7.27 9.33 4.76
N ARG A 70 6.13 9.82 4.26
CA ARG A 70 5.93 9.91 2.81
C ARG A 70 6.89 10.94 2.24
N VAL A 71 7.50 10.62 1.10
CA VAL A 71 8.41 11.54 0.40
C VAL A 71 7.71 12.07 -0.83
N GLU A 72 6.95 13.16 -0.67
CA GLU A 72 6.11 13.72 -1.74
C GLU A 72 6.93 14.12 -2.96
N SER A 73 8.14 14.65 -2.77
CA SER A 73 9.08 14.99 -3.84
C SER A 73 9.58 13.78 -4.65
N LYS A 74 9.39 12.56 -4.15
CA LYS A 74 9.74 11.29 -4.82
C LYS A 74 8.49 10.48 -5.21
N THR A 75 7.32 11.10 -5.16
CA THR A 75 6.03 10.50 -5.50
C THR A 75 5.51 11.08 -6.82
N TRP A 76 5.27 10.21 -7.80
CA TRP A 76 5.03 10.59 -9.19
C TRP A 76 3.78 9.91 -9.77
N MET A 77 3.09 10.63 -10.65
CA MET A 77 2.08 10.10 -11.56
C MET A 77 2.67 10.04 -12.96
N ILE A 78 2.48 8.93 -13.65
CA ILE A 78 3.08 8.65 -14.96
C ILE A 78 1.93 8.53 -15.95
N THR A 79 1.79 9.55 -16.79
CA THR A 79 0.78 9.64 -17.87
C THR A 79 1.47 10.05 -19.17
N PRO A 80 0.96 9.67 -20.36
CA PRO A 80 1.54 10.08 -21.63
C PRO A 80 1.69 11.60 -21.73
N GLU A 81 0.60 12.31 -21.45
CA GLU A 81 0.58 13.77 -21.43
C GLU A 81 0.74 14.31 -20.01
N LYS A 82 1.55 15.35 -19.86
CA LYS A 82 1.79 16.02 -18.56
C LYS A 82 0.52 16.55 -17.92
N PHE A 83 -0.36 17.13 -18.74
CA PHE A 83 -1.56 17.82 -18.28
C PHE A 83 -2.74 16.89 -17.97
N ASP A 84 -2.61 15.59 -18.24
CA ASP A 84 -3.52 14.58 -17.68
C ASP A 84 -3.31 14.42 -16.16
N THR A 85 -2.10 14.75 -15.68
CA THR A 85 -1.72 14.69 -14.27
C THR A 85 -1.76 16.05 -13.58
N LEU A 86 -1.23 17.10 -14.22
CA LEU A 86 -1.01 18.41 -13.60
C LEU A 86 -1.91 19.47 -14.21
N CYS A 87 -2.39 20.40 -13.38
CA CYS A 87 -3.00 21.62 -13.89
C CYS A 87 -1.95 22.51 -14.59
N HIS A 88 -2.39 23.30 -15.56
CA HIS A 88 -1.57 24.38 -16.10
C HIS A 88 -1.24 25.38 -14.98
N THR A 89 0.03 25.77 -14.89
CA THR A 89 0.51 26.81 -13.96
C THR A 89 1.17 27.93 -14.74
N ALA A 90 1.19 29.13 -14.17
CA ALA A 90 1.93 30.26 -14.75
C ALA A 90 3.43 29.95 -14.81
N LYS A 91 4.15 30.62 -15.73
CA LYS A 91 5.60 30.45 -15.90
C LYS A 91 6.34 30.67 -14.57
N GLY A 92 7.18 29.72 -14.17
CA GLY A 92 7.94 29.77 -12.91
C GLY A 92 7.18 29.26 -11.68
N VAL A 93 5.87 29.01 -11.76
CA VAL A 93 5.09 28.46 -10.65
C VAL A 93 5.18 26.94 -10.63
N LYS A 94 5.74 26.41 -9.54
CA LYS A 94 5.79 24.96 -9.29
C LYS A 94 4.39 24.45 -8.91
N SER A 95 3.94 23.38 -9.56
CA SER A 95 2.68 22.73 -9.18
C SER A 95 2.78 22.17 -7.76
N ILE A 96 1.73 22.42 -6.98
CA ILE A 96 1.55 21.85 -5.63
C ILE A 96 0.56 20.68 -5.62
N MET A 97 -0.07 20.39 -6.77
CA MET A 97 -1.13 19.38 -6.90
C MET A 97 -0.58 17.96 -7.16
N GLY A 98 0.73 17.83 -7.39
CA GLY A 98 1.40 16.55 -7.62
C GLY A 98 2.67 16.70 -8.46
N ASN A 99 3.33 15.58 -8.73
CA ASN A 99 4.47 15.51 -9.65
C ASN A 99 4.15 14.59 -10.82
N TRP A 100 4.60 14.97 -12.02
CA TRP A 100 4.49 14.17 -13.24
C TRP A 100 5.87 13.72 -13.71
N MET A 101 5.95 12.48 -14.19
CA MET A 101 7.14 11.91 -14.82
C MET A 101 6.71 11.28 -16.15
N SER A 102 7.48 11.52 -17.22
CA SER A 102 7.17 10.94 -18.53
C SER A 102 7.33 9.41 -18.50
N PRO A 103 6.60 8.65 -19.35
CA PRO A 103 6.75 7.20 -19.43
C PRO A 103 8.18 6.76 -19.76
N VAL A 104 8.87 7.51 -20.64
CA VAL A 104 10.27 7.25 -21.01
C VAL A 104 11.21 7.42 -19.81
N GLN A 105 11.04 8.52 -19.07
CA GLN A 105 11.85 8.74 -17.86
C GLN A 105 11.56 7.66 -16.81
N PHE A 106 10.30 7.29 -16.61
CA PHE A 106 9.94 6.24 -15.66
C PHE A 106 10.57 4.89 -16.00
N GLU A 107 10.61 4.51 -17.28
CA GLU A 107 11.24 3.26 -17.70
C GLU A 107 12.76 3.27 -17.40
N ASN A 108 13.44 4.41 -17.56
CA ASN A 108 14.83 4.57 -17.14
C ASN A 108 14.99 4.41 -15.62
N GLU A 109 14.13 5.07 -14.83
CA GLU A 109 14.16 4.97 -13.36
C GLU A 109 13.89 3.54 -12.88
N LYS A 110 12.97 2.83 -13.55
CA LYS A 110 12.63 1.43 -13.29
C LYS A 110 13.82 0.51 -13.58
N ASN A 111 14.46 0.64 -14.74
CA ASN A 111 15.62 -0.16 -15.13
C ASN A 111 16.85 0.10 -14.26
N ALA A 112 16.99 1.31 -13.70
CA ALA A 112 18.07 1.65 -12.77
C ALA A 112 17.88 1.08 -11.34
N ARG A 113 16.73 0.48 -11.03
CA ARG A 113 16.33 0.10 -9.65
C ARG A 113 15.91 -1.35 -9.49
N PHE A 114 14.97 -1.82 -10.30
CA PHE A 114 14.29 -3.10 -10.06
C PHE A 114 15.05 -4.35 -10.51
N PRO A 115 15.89 -4.33 -11.58
CA PRO A 115 16.65 -5.52 -11.97
C PRO A 115 17.48 -6.10 -10.81
N GLY A 116 17.13 -7.30 -10.37
CA GLY A 116 17.82 -8.02 -9.29
C GLY A 116 17.68 -7.40 -7.89
N CYS A 117 16.74 -6.49 -7.66
CA CYS A 117 16.63 -5.78 -6.37
C CYS A 117 16.23 -6.68 -5.18
N MET A 118 15.72 -7.88 -5.45
CA MET A 118 15.34 -8.87 -4.45
C MET A 118 16.32 -10.06 -4.35
N ASN A 119 17.50 -9.98 -4.96
CA ASN A 119 18.53 -11.03 -4.85
C ASN A 119 18.74 -11.43 -3.37
N GLY A 120 18.70 -12.74 -3.09
CA GLY A 120 18.82 -13.32 -1.74
C GLY A 120 17.58 -13.20 -0.85
N ARG A 121 16.59 -12.38 -1.21
CA ARG A 121 15.37 -12.15 -0.44
C ARG A 121 14.21 -13.02 -0.92
N THR A 122 13.22 -13.21 -0.05
CA THR A 122 11.92 -13.80 -0.43
C THR A 122 11.03 -12.72 -1.01
N MET A 123 10.42 -12.99 -2.17
CA MET A 123 9.31 -12.20 -2.69
C MET A 123 8.00 -12.75 -2.14
N TYR A 124 7.32 -11.94 -1.35
CA TYR A 124 5.97 -12.20 -0.88
C TYR A 124 4.96 -11.71 -1.90
N VAL A 125 3.99 -12.56 -2.25
CA VAL A 125 2.84 -12.23 -3.09
C VAL A 125 1.62 -12.07 -2.18
N ILE A 126 1.09 -10.86 -2.08
CA ILE A 126 -0.02 -10.50 -1.19
C ILE A 126 -1.25 -10.21 -2.07
N PRO A 127 -2.16 -11.18 -2.26
CA PRO A 127 -3.48 -10.89 -2.82
C PRO A 127 -4.32 -10.15 -1.78
N PHE A 128 -4.90 -9.00 -2.14
CA PHE A 128 -5.73 -8.25 -1.19
C PHE A 128 -6.97 -7.62 -1.83
N SER A 129 -8.03 -7.51 -1.03
CA SER A 129 -9.22 -6.74 -1.38
C SER A 129 -9.26 -5.40 -0.62
N MET A 130 -9.54 -4.34 -1.38
CA MET A 130 -9.89 -3.00 -0.89
C MET A 130 -11.41 -2.93 -0.75
N GLY A 131 -11.88 -3.15 0.47
CA GLY A 131 -13.31 -3.29 0.78
C GLY A 131 -13.65 -4.73 1.23
N PRO A 132 -14.91 -5.01 1.55
CA PRO A 132 -15.38 -6.38 1.81
C PRO A 132 -15.12 -7.28 0.59
N VAL A 133 -14.58 -8.49 0.81
CA VAL A 133 -14.34 -9.44 -0.29
C VAL A 133 -15.66 -9.76 -1.01
N GLY A 134 -15.69 -9.60 -2.33
CA GLY A 134 -16.90 -9.77 -3.15
C GLY A 134 -17.87 -8.58 -3.12
N GLY A 135 -17.55 -7.51 -2.40
CA GLY A 135 -18.41 -6.33 -2.32
C GLY A 135 -18.49 -5.57 -3.66
N PRO A 136 -19.62 -4.92 -3.97
CA PRO A 136 -19.89 -4.33 -5.30
C PRO A 136 -18.95 -3.17 -5.67
N ILE A 137 -18.43 -2.45 -4.68
CA ILE A 137 -17.47 -1.35 -4.86
C ILE A 137 -16.03 -1.77 -4.57
N SER A 138 -15.81 -3.04 -4.24
CA SER A 138 -14.49 -3.51 -3.82
C SER A 138 -13.58 -3.70 -5.02
N LYS A 139 -12.30 -3.39 -4.85
CA LYS A 139 -11.28 -3.57 -5.90
C LYS A 139 -10.17 -4.45 -5.37
N ILE A 140 -9.65 -5.33 -6.23
CA ILE A 140 -8.59 -6.27 -5.86
C ILE A 140 -7.24 -5.74 -6.34
N GLY A 141 -6.20 -5.98 -5.54
CA GLY A 141 -4.81 -5.76 -5.91
C GLY A 141 -3.96 -6.97 -5.58
N ILE A 142 -2.83 -7.10 -6.28
CA ILE A 142 -1.79 -8.07 -5.94
C ILE A 142 -0.52 -7.28 -5.69
N GLN A 143 -0.03 -7.34 -4.45
CA GLN A 143 1.23 -6.71 -4.07
C GLN A 143 2.36 -7.72 -4.00
N VAL A 144 3.44 -7.49 -4.75
CA VAL A 144 4.70 -8.20 -4.57
C VAL A 144 5.65 -7.34 -3.73
N THR A 145 6.31 -7.94 -2.73
CA THR A 145 7.22 -7.23 -1.83
C THR A 145 8.31 -8.14 -1.29
N ASP A 146 9.47 -7.58 -0.96
CA ASP A 146 10.58 -8.26 -0.26
C ASP A 146 10.65 -7.96 1.25
N SER A 147 9.54 -7.50 1.84
CA SER A 147 9.48 -7.02 3.22
C SER A 147 8.37 -7.73 3.99
N SER A 148 8.74 -8.53 4.98
CA SER A 148 7.79 -9.20 5.89
C SER A 148 7.01 -8.19 6.74
N TYR A 149 7.59 -7.03 7.07
CA TYR A 149 6.88 -5.93 7.72
C TYR A 149 5.68 -5.47 6.90
N VAL A 150 5.88 -5.31 5.58
CA VAL A 150 4.80 -4.91 4.66
C VAL A 150 3.71 -5.97 4.61
N VAL A 151 4.07 -7.26 4.61
CA VAL A 151 3.09 -8.37 4.66
C VAL A 151 2.21 -8.26 5.91
N LEU A 152 2.82 -8.15 7.09
CA LEU A 152 2.07 -8.06 8.36
C LEU A 152 1.17 -6.82 8.41
N CYS A 153 1.66 -5.66 7.96
CA CYS A 153 0.87 -4.44 7.93
C CYS A 153 -0.25 -4.49 6.89
N MET A 154 -0.01 -5.05 5.69
CA MET A 154 -1.06 -5.22 4.68
C MET A 154 -2.16 -6.16 5.18
N ARG A 155 -1.81 -7.26 5.86
CA ARG A 155 -2.78 -8.16 6.50
C ARG A 155 -3.70 -7.46 7.51
N ILE A 156 -3.21 -6.44 8.22
CA ILE A 156 -4.02 -5.63 9.15
C ILE A 156 -4.88 -4.62 8.39
N MET A 157 -4.31 -3.97 7.37
CA MET A 157 -4.92 -2.80 6.71
C MET A 157 -5.88 -3.18 5.56
N THR A 158 -5.75 -4.37 5.00
CA THR A 158 -6.56 -4.87 3.88
C THR A 158 -7.08 -6.27 4.19
N ARG A 159 -7.88 -6.85 3.28
CA ARG A 159 -8.36 -8.23 3.43
C ARG A 159 -7.43 -9.14 2.62
N VAL A 160 -6.56 -9.88 3.32
CA VAL A 160 -5.70 -10.92 2.75
C VAL A 160 -6.27 -12.26 3.18
N THR A 161 -6.76 -13.03 2.23
CA THR A 161 -7.44 -14.33 2.47
C THR A 161 -7.51 -15.11 1.17
N PRO A 162 -7.58 -16.47 1.20
CA PRO A 162 -7.71 -17.27 -0.02
C PRO A 162 -8.93 -16.88 -0.88
N LYS A 163 -10.01 -16.38 -0.27
CA LYS A 163 -11.22 -15.90 -0.97
C LYS A 163 -10.97 -14.76 -1.95
N VAL A 164 -9.85 -14.03 -1.81
CA VAL A 164 -9.48 -12.99 -2.79
C VAL A 164 -9.17 -13.63 -4.14
N TRP A 165 -8.53 -14.81 -4.16
CA TRP A 165 -8.27 -15.54 -5.40
C TRP A 165 -9.56 -16.03 -6.07
N GLU A 166 -10.51 -16.52 -5.27
CA GLU A 166 -11.85 -16.92 -5.76
C GLU A 166 -12.60 -15.75 -6.40
N THR A 167 -12.51 -14.56 -5.79
CA THR A 167 -13.24 -13.36 -6.25
C THR A 167 -12.56 -12.66 -7.41
N LEU A 168 -11.26 -12.89 -7.61
CA LEU A 168 -10.46 -12.18 -8.61
C LEU A 168 -11.02 -12.34 -10.03
N GLY A 169 -11.58 -13.51 -10.35
CA GLY A 169 -12.13 -13.83 -11.67
C GLY A 169 -11.13 -13.55 -12.81
N ASP A 170 -11.67 -13.14 -13.95
CA ASP A 170 -10.91 -12.92 -15.19
C ASP A 170 -10.50 -11.45 -15.36
N ASP A 171 -9.45 -11.01 -14.64
CA ASP A 171 -8.43 -10.08 -15.18
C ASP A 171 -8.37 -8.59 -14.76
N ASN A 172 -9.10 -8.10 -13.75
CA ASN A 172 -8.99 -6.68 -13.38
C ASN A 172 -8.52 -6.42 -11.93
N PHE A 173 -7.23 -6.64 -11.67
CA PHE A 173 -6.56 -6.24 -10.44
C PHE A 173 -5.51 -5.13 -10.65
N VAL A 174 -5.23 -4.37 -9.60
CA VAL A 174 -4.13 -3.39 -9.58
C VAL A 174 -2.81 -4.11 -9.25
N LYS A 175 -1.83 -3.98 -10.13
CA LYS A 175 -0.49 -4.54 -9.93
C LYS A 175 0.31 -3.62 -9.01
N CYS A 176 0.74 -4.14 -7.86
CA CYS A 176 1.46 -3.37 -6.86
C CYS A 176 2.87 -3.96 -6.70
N ILE A 177 3.90 -3.28 -7.22
CA ILE A 177 5.29 -3.73 -7.16
C ILE A 177 6.01 -2.92 -6.09
N HIS A 178 6.58 -3.60 -5.10
CA HIS A 178 7.32 -2.97 -4.01
C HIS A 178 8.68 -3.68 -3.78
N SER A 179 9.74 -2.91 -3.55
CA SER A 179 10.99 -3.43 -2.99
C SER A 179 11.63 -2.39 -2.05
N VAL A 180 12.21 -2.85 -0.95
CA VAL A 180 13.04 -2.00 -0.08
C VAL A 180 14.35 -1.57 -0.73
N GLY A 181 14.75 -2.22 -1.84
CA GLY A 181 15.90 -1.81 -2.66
C GLY A 181 17.27 -2.14 -2.07
N VAL A 182 17.35 -3.22 -1.29
CA VAL A 182 18.58 -3.64 -0.58
C VAL A 182 18.88 -5.13 -0.85
N PRO A 183 19.32 -5.52 -2.05
CA PRO A 183 19.63 -6.93 -2.36
C PRO A 183 20.77 -7.49 -1.50
N GLU A 184 20.84 -8.82 -1.35
CA GLU A 184 21.96 -9.51 -0.72
C GLU A 184 23.12 -9.77 -1.72
N PRO A 185 24.38 -9.84 -1.25
CA PRO A 185 24.82 -9.51 0.11
C PRO A 185 24.64 -8.02 0.41
N VAL A 186 24.17 -7.71 1.62
CA VAL A 186 23.91 -6.33 2.02
C VAL A 186 25.23 -5.57 2.09
N LYS A 187 25.36 -4.51 1.29
CA LYS A 187 26.60 -3.73 1.15
C LYS A 187 26.88 -2.80 2.34
N GLU A 188 25.84 -2.36 3.03
CA GLU A 188 25.92 -1.38 4.11
C GLU A 188 25.23 -1.90 5.37
N LYS A 189 25.74 -1.53 6.55
CA LYS A 189 25.10 -1.91 7.82
C LYS A 189 23.71 -1.27 7.90
N LEU A 190 22.69 -2.10 8.15
CA LEU A 190 21.33 -1.64 8.34
C LEU A 190 21.18 -0.86 9.66
N VAL A 191 20.59 0.32 9.61
CA VAL A 191 20.20 1.08 10.80
C VAL A 191 18.90 0.48 11.34
N ASN A 192 18.86 0.17 12.64
CA ASN A 192 17.70 -0.42 13.33
C ASN A 192 17.15 -1.72 12.70
N ASN A 193 18.01 -2.49 12.00
CA ASN A 193 17.60 -3.66 11.20
C ASN A 193 16.49 -3.35 10.17
N TRP A 194 16.44 -2.11 9.71
CA TRP A 194 15.47 -1.63 8.73
C TRP A 194 16.13 -1.48 7.35
N ALA A 195 15.68 -2.29 6.39
CA ALA A 195 16.15 -2.19 5.02
C ALA A 195 15.41 -1.07 4.28
N CYS A 196 16.16 -0.12 3.74
CA CYS A 196 15.67 0.94 2.86
C CYS A 196 16.79 1.45 1.96
N ASN A 197 16.43 2.13 0.87
CA ASN A 197 17.32 2.86 -0.03
C ASN A 197 16.79 4.29 -0.20
N PRO A 198 17.09 5.20 0.76
CA PRO A 198 16.54 6.56 0.75
C PRO A 198 16.94 7.36 -0.49
N GLU A 199 18.16 7.18 -0.99
CA GLU A 199 18.68 7.90 -2.16
C GLU A 199 17.85 7.58 -3.42
N LYS A 200 17.66 6.29 -3.69
CA LYS A 200 16.91 5.81 -4.87
C LYS A 200 15.41 5.69 -4.65
N THR A 201 14.86 6.18 -3.54
CA THR A 201 13.42 6.08 -3.28
C THR A 201 12.59 6.65 -4.43
N ILE A 202 11.57 5.93 -4.90
CA ILE A 202 10.61 6.39 -5.90
C ILE A 202 9.27 5.68 -5.69
N ILE A 203 8.17 6.44 -5.76
CA ILE A 203 6.81 5.91 -5.69
C ILE A 203 6.06 6.40 -6.92
N ALA A 204 5.89 5.54 -7.91
CA ALA A 204 5.29 5.83 -9.21
C ALA A 204 3.91 5.17 -9.36
N HIS A 205 2.99 5.87 -10.03
CA HIS A 205 1.62 5.43 -10.27
C HIS A 205 1.32 5.54 -11.76
N LEU A 206 0.88 4.43 -12.36
CA LEU A 206 0.55 4.29 -13.77
C LEU A 206 -0.95 4.00 -13.88
N PRO A 207 -1.82 5.02 -13.85
CA PRO A 207 -3.27 4.83 -13.75
C PRO A 207 -3.87 4.06 -14.92
N ALA A 208 -3.42 4.32 -16.15
CA ALA A 208 -3.93 3.64 -17.34
C ALA A 208 -3.61 2.13 -17.34
N GLN A 209 -2.43 1.76 -16.85
CA GLN A 209 -1.98 0.37 -16.73
C GLN A 209 -2.44 -0.30 -15.42
N ARG A 210 -3.06 0.47 -14.51
CA ARG A 210 -3.41 0.03 -13.15
C ARG A 210 -2.20 -0.56 -12.41
N GLU A 211 -1.06 0.13 -12.48
CA GLU A 211 0.17 -0.28 -11.82
C GLU A 211 0.66 0.75 -10.80
N ILE A 212 1.28 0.24 -9.75
CA ILE A 212 1.96 1.01 -8.73
C ILE A 212 3.36 0.41 -8.59
N TRP A 213 4.39 1.25 -8.68
CA TRP A 213 5.77 0.85 -8.54
C TRP A 213 6.42 1.64 -7.42
N SER A 214 6.87 0.98 -6.37
CA SER A 214 7.50 1.61 -5.22
C SER A 214 8.84 0.96 -4.90
N PHE A 215 9.86 1.78 -4.72
CA PHE A 215 11.22 1.33 -4.47
C PHE A 215 11.84 2.15 -3.34
N GLY A 216 12.64 1.48 -2.50
CA GLY A 216 13.58 2.11 -1.58
C GLY A 216 13.02 2.52 -0.22
N SER A 217 11.72 2.41 0.02
CA SER A 217 11.12 2.78 1.31
C SER A 217 10.22 1.66 1.82
N GLY A 218 10.48 1.20 3.05
CA GLY A 218 9.62 0.24 3.74
C GLY A 218 8.48 0.91 4.52
N TYR A 219 8.42 2.24 4.53
CA TYR A 219 7.58 3.00 5.46
C TYR A 219 6.16 3.27 4.95
N GLY A 220 5.18 2.82 5.72
CA GLY A 220 3.79 3.29 5.69
C GLY A 220 3.22 3.51 4.28
N GLY A 221 2.88 4.75 3.94
CA GLY A 221 2.22 5.07 2.67
C GLY A 221 3.07 4.86 1.40
N ASN A 222 4.38 4.61 1.54
CA ASN A 222 5.27 4.30 0.42
C ASN A 222 5.28 2.78 0.14
N SER A 223 5.04 1.95 1.15
CA SER A 223 5.18 0.49 1.05
C SER A 223 3.85 -0.27 1.17
N LEU A 224 2.86 0.26 1.89
CA LEU A 224 1.51 -0.29 2.01
C LEU A 224 0.69 0.20 0.82
N LEU A 225 0.87 -0.43 -0.34
CA LEU A 225 0.41 0.13 -1.61
C LEU A 225 -1.11 0.19 -1.73
N GLY A 226 -1.85 -0.61 -0.95
CA GLY A 226 -3.29 -0.48 -0.78
C GLY A 226 -3.74 0.87 -0.18
N LYS A 227 -2.93 1.50 0.68
CA LYS A 227 -3.35 2.59 1.58
C LYS A 227 -3.51 3.97 0.97
N LYS A 228 -2.56 4.42 0.14
CA LYS A 228 -2.59 5.77 -0.48
C LYS A 228 -2.40 5.67 -1.98
N CYS A 229 -1.47 4.82 -2.40
CA CYS A 229 -1.16 4.62 -3.81
C CYS A 229 -2.38 4.05 -4.56
N PHE A 230 -2.97 2.98 -4.04
CA PHE A 230 -4.18 2.41 -4.62
C PHE A 230 -5.42 3.22 -4.21
N SER A 231 -5.82 3.20 -2.94
CA SER A 231 -7.15 3.68 -2.51
C SER A 231 -7.45 5.15 -2.77
N LEU A 232 -6.44 5.97 -3.09
CA LEU A 232 -6.63 7.37 -3.48
C LEU A 232 -6.13 7.62 -4.89
N ARG A 233 -4.84 7.39 -5.21
CA ARG A 233 -4.29 7.87 -6.50
C ARG A 233 -4.76 7.06 -7.70
N ILE A 234 -4.66 5.73 -7.63
CA ILE A 234 -5.17 4.86 -8.70
C ILE A 234 -6.71 4.83 -8.64
N ALA A 235 -7.28 4.71 -7.44
CA ALA A 235 -8.71 4.64 -7.26
C ALA A 235 -9.43 5.91 -7.75
N SER A 236 -8.90 7.12 -7.56
CA SER A 236 -9.55 8.35 -8.06
C SER A 236 -9.57 8.40 -9.60
N ASN A 237 -8.55 7.86 -10.26
CA ASN A 237 -8.53 7.73 -11.71
C ASN A 237 -9.57 6.71 -12.19
N ILE A 238 -9.66 5.56 -11.53
CA ILE A 238 -10.70 4.55 -11.81
C ILE A 238 -12.09 5.16 -11.56
N ALA A 239 -12.26 5.86 -10.45
CA ALA A 239 -13.51 6.48 -10.02
C ALA A 239 -14.00 7.52 -11.02
N ARG A 240 -13.09 8.36 -11.54
CA ARG A 240 -13.39 9.31 -12.62
C ARG A 240 -13.89 8.62 -13.89
N GLN A 241 -13.32 7.48 -14.25
CA GLN A 241 -13.72 6.72 -15.45
C GLN A 241 -15.05 5.98 -15.26
N GLU A 242 -15.30 5.48 -14.06
CA GLU A 242 -16.45 4.61 -13.75
C GLU A 242 -17.63 5.37 -13.10
N GLY A 243 -17.52 6.68 -12.85
CA GLY A 243 -18.61 7.51 -12.33
C GLY A 243 -18.84 7.42 -10.81
N TRP A 244 -17.79 7.20 -10.02
CA TRP A 244 -17.84 7.20 -8.54
C TRP A 244 -16.73 8.09 -7.93
N MET A 245 -16.56 8.09 -6.60
CA MET A 245 -15.57 8.93 -5.90
C MET A 245 -14.66 8.13 -4.96
N ALA A 246 -13.35 8.41 -5.02
CA ALA A 246 -12.35 7.84 -4.12
C ALA A 246 -11.68 8.96 -3.30
N GLU A 247 -12.16 9.18 -2.08
CA GLU A 247 -11.88 10.40 -1.33
C GLU A 247 -11.05 10.18 -0.07
N HIS A 248 -10.29 11.21 0.31
CA HIS A 248 -9.55 11.24 1.58
C HIS A 248 -10.47 11.63 2.75
N MET A 249 -11.51 10.84 2.98
CA MET A 249 -12.56 11.09 3.96
C MET A 249 -12.61 10.03 5.05
N LEU A 250 -12.97 10.45 6.26
CA LEU A 250 -13.53 9.52 7.24
C LEU A 250 -14.99 9.23 6.91
N ILE A 251 -15.52 8.11 7.42
CA ILE A 251 -16.95 7.81 7.40
C ILE A 251 -17.38 7.41 8.81
N MET A 252 -18.47 8.02 9.30
CA MET A 252 -19.04 7.72 10.61
C MET A 252 -20.56 7.71 10.58
N GLY A 253 -21.15 6.89 11.45
CA GLY A 253 -22.56 6.94 11.80
C GLY A 253 -22.77 7.80 13.05
N VAL A 254 -23.75 8.69 13.01
CA VAL A 254 -24.15 9.55 14.13
C VAL A 254 -25.63 9.33 14.42
N THR A 255 -25.96 9.01 15.66
CA THR A 255 -27.33 8.75 16.10
C THR A 255 -27.72 9.75 17.19
N PRO A 256 -28.73 10.61 16.98
CA PRO A 256 -29.24 11.49 18.02
C PRO A 256 -30.10 10.71 19.04
N PRO A 257 -30.34 11.28 20.25
CA PRO A 257 -31.28 10.71 21.21
C PRO A 257 -32.65 10.49 20.56
N ASN A 258 -33.20 9.29 20.68
CA ASN A 258 -34.51 8.90 20.13
C ASN A 258 -34.69 9.11 18.61
N GLY A 259 -33.60 9.21 17.85
CA GLY A 259 -33.69 9.41 16.40
C GLY A 259 -32.96 8.36 15.58
N LYS A 260 -32.94 8.59 14.26
CA LYS A 260 -32.38 7.67 13.28
C LYS A 260 -30.90 7.98 13.01
N GLU A 261 -30.09 6.94 12.84
CA GLU A 261 -28.69 7.08 12.44
C GLU A 261 -28.57 7.81 11.09
N ARG A 262 -27.56 8.67 10.99
CA ARG A 262 -27.15 9.38 9.78
C ARG A 262 -25.67 9.14 9.53
N PHE A 263 -25.30 9.03 8.25
CA PHE A 263 -23.91 8.83 7.85
C PHE A 263 -23.31 10.13 7.36
N LEU A 264 -22.10 10.42 7.82
CA LEU A 264 -21.34 11.61 7.47
C LEU A 264 -19.99 11.20 6.89
N ALA A 265 -19.56 11.95 5.89
CA ALA A 265 -18.20 11.91 5.39
C ALA A 265 -17.52 13.27 5.65
N ALA A 266 -16.25 13.26 6.06
CA ALA A 266 -15.49 14.48 6.30
C ALA A 266 -14.05 14.36 5.82
N ALA A 267 -13.60 15.35 5.05
CA ALA A 267 -12.22 15.45 4.56
C ALA A 267 -11.45 16.47 5.39
N PHE A 268 -10.47 16.01 6.16
CA PHE A 268 -9.45 16.88 6.75
C PHE A 268 -8.06 16.52 6.22
N PRO A 269 -7.13 17.48 6.11
CA PRO A 269 -5.73 17.17 5.79
C PRO A 269 -5.10 16.18 6.78
N SER A 270 -3.90 15.71 6.45
CA SER A 270 -3.13 14.86 7.37
C SER A 270 -2.89 15.61 8.68
N ALA A 271 -2.93 14.88 9.81
CA ALA A 271 -2.75 15.43 11.17
C ALA A 271 -3.80 16.48 11.63
N CYS A 272 -4.94 16.61 10.92
CA CYS A 272 -6.02 17.54 11.29
C CYS A 272 -7.25 16.86 11.94
N GLY A 273 -7.05 15.75 12.68
CA GLY A 273 -8.10 15.21 13.55
C GLY A 273 -9.15 14.26 12.93
N LYS A 274 -8.95 13.71 11.73
CA LYS A 274 -9.89 12.73 11.14
C LYS A 274 -10.18 11.55 12.08
N THR A 275 -9.13 10.96 12.65
CA THR A 275 -9.26 9.84 13.58
C THR A 275 -10.03 10.24 14.84
N ASN A 276 -9.76 11.43 15.37
CA ASN A 276 -10.44 11.95 16.56
C ASN A 276 -11.95 12.09 16.32
N LEU A 277 -12.36 12.63 15.17
CA LEU A 277 -13.78 12.82 14.86
C LEU A 277 -14.51 11.48 14.62
N ALA A 278 -13.91 10.57 13.85
CA ALA A 278 -14.55 9.30 13.53
C ALA A 278 -14.64 8.32 14.72
N MET A 279 -13.76 8.46 15.72
CA MET A 279 -13.79 7.68 16.97
C MET A 279 -14.24 8.53 18.16
N LEU A 280 -14.97 9.63 17.90
CA LEU A 280 -15.42 10.55 18.93
C LEU A 280 -16.27 9.82 19.97
N THR A 281 -15.93 10.02 21.25
CA THR A 281 -16.83 9.71 22.37
C THR A 281 -17.69 10.95 22.62
N PRO A 282 -19.00 10.93 22.31
CA PRO A 282 -19.83 12.11 22.41
C PRO A 282 -19.96 12.55 23.88
N THR A 283 -19.79 13.85 24.14
CA THR A 283 -20.05 14.45 25.46
C THR A 283 -21.50 14.84 25.65
N LEU A 284 -22.27 14.93 24.56
CA LEU A 284 -23.71 15.24 24.59
C LEU A 284 -24.51 13.99 24.98
N PRO A 285 -25.33 14.03 26.05
CA PRO A 285 -26.11 12.88 26.50
C PRO A 285 -26.99 12.29 25.40
N GLY A 286 -27.01 10.96 25.32
CA GLY A 286 -27.86 10.19 24.40
C GLY A 286 -27.40 10.15 22.94
N TRP A 287 -26.38 10.93 22.55
CA TRP A 287 -25.77 10.83 21.22
C TRP A 287 -24.82 9.63 21.12
N LYS A 288 -24.83 8.97 19.97
CA LYS A 288 -23.91 7.85 19.68
C LYS A 288 -23.15 8.11 18.39
N VAL A 289 -21.88 7.76 18.40
CA VAL A 289 -20.98 7.79 17.23
C VAL A 289 -20.44 6.40 16.98
N ARG A 290 -20.39 6.00 15.70
CA ARG A 290 -19.83 4.73 15.25
C ARG A 290 -18.86 4.96 14.10
N CYS A 291 -17.63 4.50 14.26
CA CYS A 291 -16.62 4.55 13.20
C CYS A 291 -16.93 3.53 12.10
N ILE A 292 -16.87 3.95 10.83
CA ILE A 292 -16.97 3.04 9.67
C ILE A 292 -15.64 2.97 8.93
N GLY A 293 -14.96 4.11 8.76
CA GLY A 293 -13.70 4.16 8.03
C GLY A 293 -12.82 5.33 8.42
N LEU A 294 -11.51 5.06 8.42
CA LEU A 294 -10.43 6.01 8.57
C LEU A 294 -9.49 5.84 7.38
N ILE A 295 -9.22 6.91 6.62
CA ILE A 295 -8.21 6.91 5.55
C ILE A 295 -7.03 7.81 5.94
#